data_AF-A0A7M4DM27-F1
#
_entry.id   AF-A0A7M4DM27-F1
#
_cell.length_a   1.000
_cell.length_b   1.000
_cell.length_c   1.000
_cell.angle_alpha   90.00
_cell.angle_beta   90.00
_cell.angle_gamma   90.00
#
_symmetry.space_group_name_H-M   'P 1'
#
loop_
_entity.id
_entity.type
_entity.pdbx_description
1 polymer ?
#
loop_
_entity_poly.entity_id
_entity_poly.type
_entity_poly.pdbx_seq_one_letter_code
_entity_poly.pdbx_strand_id
1 'polypeptide(L)'
;MPLRIGLAVALLEAVALAVIGVVSLVLALSDDATFVGFAAGVLVFLVLIAGLLFLAVRALWSGKRWGRGPVITWQLLQFAAGASSLSTVVWWAATVPMVAAVVVIVALLLPVSLAATSGAGGPDAVA
;
A
#
# COMPACT_ATOMS: atom_id res chain seq x y z
N MET A 1 -2.20 5.44 19.85
CA MET A 1 -1.29 6.22 19.00
C MET A 1 -0.61 5.40 17.88
N PRO A 2 0.04 4.24 18.13
CA PRO A 2 0.79 3.54 17.08
C PRO A 2 -0.09 3.12 15.89
N LEU A 3 -1.30 2.61 16.15
CA LEU A 3 -2.27 2.29 15.10
C LEU A 3 -2.53 3.46 14.15
N ARG A 4 -2.72 4.68 14.66
CA ARG A 4 -3.01 5.85 13.81
C ARG A 4 -1.83 6.20 12.91
N ILE A 5 -0.61 6.04 13.40
CA ILE A 5 0.62 6.26 12.62
C ILE A 5 0.69 5.23 11.50
N GLY A 6 0.54 3.94 11.81
CA GLY A 6 0.56 2.88 10.81
C GLY A 6 -0.51 3.05 9.73
N LEU A 7 -1.72 3.45 10.11
CA LEU A 7 -2.80 3.72 9.16
C LEU A 7 -2.55 4.97 8.30
N ALA A 8 -1.97 6.03 8.87
CA ALA A 8 -1.60 7.23 8.12
C ALA A 8 -0.50 6.93 7.08
N VAL A 9 0.51 6.12 7.45
CA VAL A 9 1.55 5.67 6.53
C VAL A 9 0.95 4.81 5.41
N ALA A 10 0.09 3.84 5.74
CA ALA A 10 -0.57 3.01 4.73
C ALA A 10 -1.47 3.82 3.77
N LEU A 11 -2.11 4.90 4.25
CA LEU A 11 -2.86 5.82 3.38
C LEU A 11 -1.94 6.64 2.47
N LEU A 12 -0.80 7.10 3.00
CA LEU A 12 0.20 7.80 2.21
C LEU A 12 0.73 6.89 1.09
N GLU A 13 0.96 5.62 1.38
CA GLU A 13 1.36 4.61 0.38
C GLU A 13 0.29 4.43 -0.70
N ALA A 14 -0.99 4.33 -0.33
CA ALA A 14 -2.08 4.26 -1.31
C ALA A 14 -2.07 5.46 -2.27
N VAL A 15 -1.86 6.67 -1.75
CA VAL A 15 -1.70 7.88 -2.57
C VAL A 15 -0.46 7.80 -3.45
N ALA A 16 0.68 7.39 -2.89
CA ALA A 16 1.93 7.25 -3.62
C ALA A 16 1.80 6.26 -4.79
N LEU A 17 1.12 5.13 -4.61
CA LEU A 17 0.87 4.15 -5.67
C LEU A 17 0.06 4.73 -6.82
N ALA A 18 -1.01 5.47 -6.51
CA ALA A 18 -1.81 6.14 -7.53
C ALA A 18 -0.98 7.18 -8.29
N VAL A 19 -0.18 7.99 -7.57
CA VAL A 19 0.73 8.97 -8.18
C VAL A 19 1.77 8.30 -9.08
N ILE A 20 2.41 7.22 -8.61
CA ILE A 20 3.40 6.47 -9.40
C ILE A 20 2.75 5.94 -10.67
N GLY A 21 1.56 5.33 -10.58
CA GLY A 21 0.84 4.83 -11.76
C GLY A 21 0.53 5.93 -12.77
N VAL A 22 0.06 7.09 -12.31
CA VAL A 22 -0.24 8.24 -13.18
C VAL A 22 1.03 8.77 -13.84
N VAL A 23 2.11 8.95 -13.07
CA VAL A 23 3.41 9.42 -13.58
C VAL A 23 3.96 8.44 -14.61
N SER A 24 3.92 7.13 -14.34
CA SER A 24 4.37 6.11 -15.29
C SER A 24 3.61 6.18 -16.62
N LEU A 25 2.29 6.38 -16.59
CA LEU A 25 1.50 6.53 -17.81
C LEU A 25 1.80 7.84 -18.54
N VAL A 26 1.90 8.96 -17.84
CA VAL A 26 2.23 10.27 -18.43
C VAL A 26 3.60 10.24 -19.11
N LEU A 27 4.60 9.63 -18.48
CA LEU A 27 5.93 9.48 -19.06
C LEU A 27 5.88 8.60 -20.32
N ALA A 28 5.18 7.46 -20.28
CA ALA A 28 5.03 6.60 -21.44
C ALA A 28 4.30 7.28 -22.62
N LEU A 29 3.34 8.17 -22.35
CA LEU A 29 2.65 8.96 -23.37
C LEU A 29 3.51 10.09 -23.95
N SER A 30 4.49 10.57 -23.19
CA SER A 30 5.34 11.72 -23.56
C SER A 30 6.59 11.33 -24.34
N ASP A 31 6.97 10.06 -24.32
CA ASP A 31 8.24 9.56 -24.86
C ASP A 31 7.99 8.72 -26.13
N ASP A 32 7.89 7.39 -26.01
CA ASP A 32 7.58 6.47 -27.12
C ASP A 32 6.34 5.61 -26.78
N ALA A 33 5.32 5.68 -27.63
CA ALA A 33 4.02 5.05 -27.42
C ALA A 33 4.07 3.50 -27.34
N THR A 34 5.21 2.89 -27.68
CA THR A 34 5.44 1.44 -27.69
C THR A 34 5.08 0.76 -26.35
N PHE A 35 5.25 1.45 -25.21
CA PHE A 35 4.99 0.88 -23.88
C PHE A 35 3.74 1.42 -23.17
N VAL A 36 2.90 2.20 -23.85
CA VAL A 36 1.71 2.82 -23.22
C VAL A 36 0.74 1.78 -22.67
N GLY A 37 0.54 0.66 -23.38
CA GLY A 37 -0.33 -0.43 -22.92
C GLY A 37 0.17 -1.05 -21.60
N PHE A 38 1.48 -1.22 -21.45
CA PHE A 38 2.08 -1.71 -20.21
C PHE A 38 1.90 -0.70 -19.08
N ALA A 39 2.20 0.58 -19.32
CA ALA A 39 2.05 1.64 -18.32
C ALA A 39 0.58 1.82 -17.86
N ALA A 40 -0.39 1.68 -18.77
CA ALA A 40 -1.80 1.67 -18.44
C ALA A 40 -2.18 0.48 -17.54
N GLY A 41 -1.64 -0.72 -17.82
CA GLY A 41 -1.80 -1.89 -16.97
C GLY A 41 -1.22 -1.67 -15.57
N VAL A 42 -0.03 -1.07 -15.46
CA VAL A 42 0.59 -0.67 -14.18
C VAL A 42 -0.30 0.31 -13.43
N LEU A 43 -0.82 1.36 -14.08
CA LEU A 43 -1.73 2.31 -13.45
C LEU A 43 -2.96 1.60 -12.86
N VAL A 44 -3.64 0.77 -13.65
CA VAL A 44 -4.83 0.04 -13.19
C VAL A 44 -4.49 -0.83 -11.98
N PHE A 45 -3.40 -1.59 -12.06
CA PHE A 45 -2.96 -2.44 -10.96
C PHE A 45 -2.69 -1.63 -9.68
N LEU A 46 -1.92 -0.54 -9.78
CA LEU A 46 -1.58 0.31 -8.63
C LEU A 46 -2.80 0.99 -8.02
N VAL A 47 -3.76 1.43 -8.85
CA VAL A 47 -5.02 2.02 -8.38
C VAL A 47 -5.88 0.98 -7.66
N LEU A 48 -5.95 -0.26 -8.14
CA LEU A 48 -6.69 -1.33 -7.48
C LEU A 48 -6.08 -1.65 -6.10
N ILE A 49 -4.76 -1.72 -5.99
CA ILE A 49 -4.07 -1.89 -4.71
C ILE A 49 -4.32 -0.69 -3.79
N ALA A 50 -4.20 0.54 -4.30
CA ALA A 50 -4.48 1.74 -3.52
C ALA A 50 -5.92 1.76 -2.98
N GLY A 51 -6.90 1.38 -3.80
CA GLY A 51 -8.30 1.25 -3.40
C GLY A 51 -8.49 0.18 -2.33
N LEU A 52 -7.85 -0.99 -2.49
CA LEU A 52 -7.88 -2.06 -1.49
C LEU A 52 -7.28 -1.60 -0.15
N LEU A 53 -6.14 -0.91 -0.17
CA LEU A 53 -5.51 -0.34 1.03
C LEU A 53 -6.41 0.69 1.69
N PHE A 54 -7.05 1.57 0.92
CA PHE A 54 -7.98 2.56 1.46
C PHE A 54 -9.17 1.88 2.19
N LEU A 55 -9.78 0.87 1.57
CA LEU A 55 -10.88 0.10 2.18
C LEU A 55 -10.41 -0.64 3.44
N ALA A 56 -9.23 -1.23 3.39
CA ALA A 56 -8.64 -1.93 4.52
C ALA A 56 -8.32 -0.97 5.69
N VAL A 57 -7.76 0.20 5.42
CA VAL A 57 -7.53 1.24 6.43
C VAL A 57 -8.84 1.74 7.02
N ARG A 58 -9.86 1.99 6.20
CA ARG A 58 -11.20 2.37 6.68
C ARG A 58 -11.82 1.30 7.57
N ALA A 59 -11.64 0.02 7.22
CA ALA A 59 -12.07 -1.10 8.06
C ALA A 59 -11.34 -1.10 9.42
N LEU A 60 -10.02 -0.87 9.43
CA LEU A 60 -9.22 -0.80 10.65
C LEU A 60 -9.58 0.40 11.52
N TRP A 61 -9.89 1.56 10.92
CA TRP A 61 -10.41 2.72 11.64
C TRP A 61 -11.78 2.48 12.26
N SER A 62 -12.62 1.64 11.65
CA SER A 62 -13.89 1.20 12.23
C SER A 62 -13.74 0.01 13.19
N GLY A 63 -12.51 -0.39 13.52
CA GLY A 63 -12.21 -1.47 14.46
C GLY A 63 -12.42 -2.88 13.91
N LYS A 64 -12.64 -3.04 12.60
CA LYS A 64 -12.86 -4.34 11.94
C LYS A 64 -11.52 -5.04 11.65
N ARG A 65 -11.42 -6.33 11.99
CA ARG A 65 -10.17 -7.11 11.86
C ARG A 65 -9.75 -7.46 10.43
N TRP A 66 -10.68 -7.45 9.47
CA TRP A 66 -10.42 -7.96 8.12
C TRP A 66 -9.40 -7.13 7.33
N GLY A 67 -9.32 -5.82 7.59
CA GLY A 67 -8.38 -4.92 6.91
C GLY A 67 -6.91 -5.26 7.17
N ARG A 68 -6.60 -6.07 8.19
CA ARG A 68 -5.22 -6.43 8.55
C ARG A 68 -4.54 -7.27 7.47
N GLY A 69 -5.28 -8.22 6.88
CA GLY A 69 -4.76 -9.13 5.86
C GLY A 69 -4.21 -8.35 4.65
N PRO A 70 -5.05 -7.57 3.96
CA PRO A 70 -4.61 -6.78 2.80
C PRO A 70 -3.45 -5.84 3.10
N VAL A 71 -3.47 -5.12 4.24
CA VAL A 71 -2.38 -4.20 4.58
C VAL A 71 -1.07 -4.96 4.81
N ILE A 72 -1.09 -6.03 5.62
CA ILE A 72 0.13 -6.81 5.89
C ILE A 72 0.67 -7.44 4.60
N THR A 73 -0.19 -8.03 3.77
CA THR A 73 0.21 -8.60 2.48
C THR A 73 0.87 -7.56 1.58
N TRP A 74 0.29 -6.36 1.48
CA TRP A 74 0.89 -5.27 0.74
C TRP A 74 2.26 -4.88 1.28
N GLN A 75 2.41 -4.74 2.60
CA GLN A 75 3.70 -4.39 3.20
C GLN A 75 4.80 -5.41 2.89
N LEU A 76 4.46 -6.70 2.90
CA LEU A 76 5.41 -7.76 2.53
C LEU A 76 5.82 -7.66 1.05
N LEU A 77 4.86 -7.41 0.15
CA LEU A 77 5.14 -7.23 -1.28
C LEU A 77 5.97 -5.97 -1.54
N GLN A 78 5.64 -4.85 -0.89
CA GLN A 78 6.39 -3.60 -0.98
C GLN A 78 7.83 -3.77 -0.50
N PHE A 79 8.03 -4.46 0.64
CA PHE A 79 9.36 -4.75 1.14
C PHE A 79 10.17 -5.61 0.15
N ALA A 80 9.56 -6.68 -0.38
CA ALA A 80 10.21 -7.56 -1.35
C ALA A 80 10.54 -6.83 -2.66
N ALA A 81 9.65 -5.95 -3.14
CA ALA A 81 9.86 -5.13 -4.32
C ALA A 81 11.02 -4.14 -4.10
N GLY A 82 11.06 -3.47 -2.94
CA GLY A 82 12.16 -2.59 -2.57
C GLY A 82 13.50 -3.34 -2.49
N ALA A 83 13.53 -4.49 -1.82
CA ALA A 83 14.74 -5.32 -1.70
C ALA A 83 15.27 -5.76 -3.07
N SER A 84 14.37 -6.16 -3.98
CA SER A 84 14.73 -6.56 -5.34
C SER A 84 15.23 -5.40 -6.21
N SER A 85 14.95 -4.15 -5.80
CA SER A 85 15.30 -2.94 -6.57
C SER A 85 16.52 -2.19 -6.04
N LEU A 86 17.18 -2.68 -4.99
CA LEU A 86 18.29 -1.97 -4.33
C LEU A 86 19.47 -1.62 -5.25
N SER A 87 19.69 -2.40 -6.31
CA SER A 87 20.74 -2.16 -7.31
C SER A 87 20.25 -1.46 -8.59
N THR A 88 18.94 -1.26 -8.75
CA THR A 88 18.34 -0.73 -9.98
C THR A 88 17.85 0.70 -9.84
N VAL A 89 17.49 1.12 -8.63
CA VAL A 89 17.04 2.49 -8.34
C VAL A 89 18.01 3.18 -7.36
N VAL A 90 17.87 4.50 -7.23
CA VAL A 90 18.59 5.24 -6.19
C VAL A 90 18.23 4.65 -4.81
N TRP A 91 19.25 4.46 -3.97
CA TRP A 91 19.15 3.72 -2.70
C TRP A 91 17.96 4.15 -1.81
N TRP A 92 17.64 5.45 -1.74
CA TRP A 92 16.55 5.95 -0.90
C TRP A 92 15.17 5.58 -1.45
N ALA A 93 15.02 5.47 -2.78
CA ALA A 93 13.76 5.10 -3.42
C ALA A 93 13.37 3.64 -3.15
N ALA A 94 14.36 2.76 -2.90
CA ALA A 94 14.14 1.39 -2.46
C ALA A 94 13.98 1.28 -0.93
N THR A 95 14.87 1.92 -0.16
CA THR A 95 14.94 1.73 1.30
C THR A 95 13.83 2.43 2.07
N VAL A 96 13.37 3.61 1.66
CA VAL A 96 12.29 4.33 2.37
C VAL A 96 10.98 3.54 2.38
N PRO A 97 10.46 3.00 1.26
CA PRO A 97 9.29 2.13 1.26
C PRO A 97 9.47 0.85 2.08
N MET A 98 10.68 0.27 2.10
CA MET A 98 10.96 -0.92 2.93
C MET A 98 10.84 -0.60 4.42
N VAL A 99 11.40 0.54 4.86
CA VAL A 99 11.29 0.98 6.26
C VAL A 99 9.83 1.30 6.62
N ALA A 100 9.11 1.98 5.72
CA ALA A 100 7.68 2.25 5.90
C ALA A 100 6.88 0.94 6.11
N ALA A 101 7.17 -0.09 5.32
CA ALA A 101 6.52 -1.38 5.44
C ALA A 101 6.74 -2.04 6.81
N VAL A 102 7.98 -2.00 7.32
CA VAL A 102 8.29 -2.51 8.67
C VAL A 102 7.54 -1.71 9.72
N VAL A 103 7.52 -0.38 9.62
CA VAL A 103 6.81 0.50 10.57
C VAL A 103 5.32 0.19 10.60
N VAL A 104 4.67 0.02 9.45
CA VAL A 104 3.24 -0.31 9.36
C VAL A 104 2.94 -1.67 9.96
N ILE A 105 3.74 -2.70 9.63
CA ILE A 105 3.56 -4.05 10.19
C ILE A 105 3.68 -4.00 11.72
N VAL A 106 4.75 -3.39 12.25
CA VAL A 106 4.95 -3.28 13.70
C VAL A 106 3.78 -2.52 14.35
N ALA A 107 3.39 -1.39 13.78
CA ALA A 107 2.27 -0.59 14.29
C ALA A 107 0.95 -1.37 14.35
N LEU A 108 0.69 -2.26 13.37
CA LEU A 108 -0.50 -3.10 13.33
C LEU A 108 -0.45 -4.31 14.26
N LEU A 109 0.73 -4.86 14.52
CA LEU A 109 0.91 -6.06 15.33
C LEU A 109 1.09 -5.79 16.82
N LEU A 110 1.25 -4.52 17.22
CA LEU A 110 1.29 -4.15 18.64
C LEU A 110 -0.02 -4.54 19.36
N PRO A 111 0.03 -5.06 20.60
CA PRO A 111 -1.16 -5.55 21.33
C PRO A 111 -2.29 -4.52 21.43
N VAL A 112 -1.96 -3.24 21.60
CA VAL A 112 -2.91 -2.12 21.64
C VAL A 112 -3.69 -1.96 20.32
N SER A 113 -3.03 -2.19 19.18
CA SER A 113 -3.63 -2.12 17.86
C SER A 113 -4.49 -3.35 17.57
N LEU A 114 -4.04 -4.53 18.03
CA LEU A 114 -4.81 -5.77 17.95
C LEU A 114 -6.13 -5.65 18.70
N ALA A 115 -6.08 -5.15 19.95
CA ALA A 115 -7.27 -4.94 20.76
C ALA A 115 -8.24 -3.95 20.09
N ALA A 116 -7.72 -2.83 19.56
CA ALA A 116 -8.51 -1.80 18.90
C ALA A 116 -9.16 -2.24 17.57
N THR A 117 -8.67 -3.32 16.96
CA THR A 117 -9.14 -3.82 15.65
C THR A 117 -9.73 -5.24 15.74
N SER A 118 -10.19 -5.64 16.92
CA SER A 118 -10.69 -6.99 17.20
C SER A 118 -12.12 -7.26 16.72
N GLY A 119 -12.83 -6.25 16.22
CA GLY A 119 -14.23 -6.33 15.80
C GLY A 119 -14.46 -7.33 14.67
N ALA A 120 -15.52 -8.14 14.82
CA ALA A 120 -16.01 -9.04 13.78
C ALA A 120 -16.91 -8.25 12.81
N GLY A 121 -16.46 -8.13 11.56
CA GLY A 121 -17.21 -7.55 10.45
C GLY A 121 -16.48 -7.87 9.15
N GLY A 122 -17.21 -8.27 8.11
CA GLY A 122 -16.66 -8.56 6.79
C GLY A 122 -16.41 -7.29 5.96
N PRO A 123 -15.88 -7.41 4.74
CA PRO A 123 -15.88 -6.32 3.77
C PRO A 123 -17.32 -5.91 3.47
N ASP A 124 -17.63 -4.61 3.56
CA ASP A 124 -19.00 -4.11 3.33
C ASP A 124 -19.47 -4.31 1.88
N ALA A 125 -18.58 -4.67 0.96
CA ALA A 125 -18.88 -4.95 -0.45
C ALA A 125 -19.42 -6.37 -0.73
N VAL A 126 -19.39 -7.28 0.26
CA VAL A 126 -19.87 -8.67 0.13
C VAL A 126 -21.02 -9.01 1.07
N ALA A 127 -21.58 -7.99 1.75
CA ALA A 127 -22.71 -8.10 2.66
C ALA A 127 -23.95 -7.47 2.01
#